data_AF-A0AAD7RWM9-F1
#
_entry.id   AF-A0AAD7RWM9-F1
#
_cell.length_a   1.000
_cell.length_b   1.000
_cell.length_c   1.000
_cell.angle_alpha   90.00
_cell.angle_beta   90.00
_cell.angle_gamma   90.00
#
_symmetry.space_group_name_H-M   'P 1'
#
loop_
_entity.id
_entity.type
_entity.pdbx_description
1 polymer ?
#
loop_
_entity_poly.entity_id
_entity_poly.type
_entity_poly.pdbx_seq_one_letter_code
_entity_poly.pdbx_strand_id
1 'polypeptide(L)'
;MQTVGLIHTLEQCLDRMQTVGLIHTLEQCLNRMQTVGLIHTLEQCLNRMQTVGLIHTLEQCLNRMQTMGLIHTLEQCLNRMQTVGLIHTLEQCLNRMQTVGLIHTLEQCLNRMQTVGLIHTLEQCLNRMQTMGLIHTLEQCLNRMQTVGLIHTLEQCLNRMQTVGLIHTLEQCLNRMQTVGLIHTLEQCLNRMQTVGLIHTLEQCLNRMQTVGLIHTLEQCLNRMQTVGLIHTLEQCLNRMQTVGLIHTLEQCLNRMQTVGLIHTLEQCLNRMQTVGLIHTLEQCLNRMQTVGLIHTLEQCLNRMQTVGLIHTLEQCLNRMQTVGLIHTVEQCLNRMQTVGLIHTLEQCLNRMQTVGLIHTLEQCLNRMQTVGLIHTLEQCLNRMQTVGLIHTLEQCLNRMQTVGLIHTLEQCLNRMQTACVAPSG
;
A
#
# COMPACT_ATOMS: atom_id res chain seq x y z
N MET A 1 -23.26 59.04 -7.57
CA MET A 1 -23.53 59.45 -6.18
C MET A 1 -22.27 59.27 -5.34
N GLN A 2 -21.81 60.33 -4.67
CA GLN A 2 -20.75 60.28 -3.66
C GLN A 2 -21.37 60.67 -2.33
N THR A 3 -21.23 59.83 -1.31
CA THR A 3 -21.85 60.06 0.00
C THR A 3 -20.91 59.67 1.13
N VAL A 4 -20.96 60.43 2.22
CA VAL A 4 -20.31 60.12 3.49
C VAL A 4 -21.39 60.12 4.57
N GLY A 5 -21.55 59.02 5.31
CA GLY A 5 -22.55 58.90 6.37
C GLY A 5 -23.48 57.69 6.23
N LEU A 6 -24.72 57.84 6.70
CA LEU A 6 -25.74 56.78 6.74
C LEU A 6 -26.67 56.88 5.53
N ILE A 7 -26.80 55.78 4.78
CA ILE A 7 -27.90 55.55 3.84
C ILE A 7 -28.81 54.51 4.49
N HIS A 8 -30.02 54.91 4.88
CA HIS A 8 -30.98 53.97 5.47
C HIS A 8 -31.53 53.02 4.41
N THR A 9 -32.05 53.56 3.31
CA THR A 9 -32.64 52.76 2.23
C THR A 9 -32.36 53.44 0.89
N LEU A 10 -31.93 52.67 -0.10
CA LEU A 10 -31.80 53.13 -1.47
C LEU A 10 -32.24 52.02 -2.42
N GLU A 11 -33.29 52.27 -3.20
CA GLU A 11 -33.82 51.28 -4.14
C GLU A 11 -32.84 51.04 -5.29
N GLN A 12 -32.44 52.10 -6.01
CA GLN A 12 -31.66 51.91 -7.23
C GLN A 12 -30.51 52.90 -7.41
N CYS A 13 -29.36 52.38 -7.85
CA CYS A 13 -28.26 53.17 -8.38
C CYS A 13 -27.83 52.67 -9.76
N LEU A 14 -28.11 53.47 -10.79
CA LEU A 14 -27.88 53.07 -12.18
C LEU A 14 -26.40 53.05 -12.58
N ASP A 15 -25.60 54.04 -12.15
CA ASP A 15 -24.29 54.26 -12.78
C ASP A 15 -23.08 54.13 -11.84
N ARG A 16 -22.93 55.02 -10.85
CA ARG A 16 -21.81 54.94 -9.92
C ARG A 16 -22.20 55.36 -8.51
N MET A 17 -21.89 54.51 -7.54
CA MET A 17 -21.97 54.78 -6.12
C MET A 17 -20.57 54.71 -5.50
N GLN A 18 -20.23 55.75 -4.75
CA GLN A 18 -19.06 55.75 -3.88
C GLN A 18 -19.49 56.20 -2.49
N THR A 19 -19.33 55.35 -1.49
CA THR A 19 -19.83 55.62 -0.13
C THR A 19 -18.76 55.34 0.90
N VAL A 20 -18.65 56.22 1.90
CA VAL A 20 -17.92 55.95 3.15
C VAL A 20 -18.92 56.03 4.30
N GLY A 21 -19.22 54.90 4.94
CA GLY A 21 -20.20 54.85 6.03
C GLY A 21 -21.05 53.60 6.04
N LEU A 22 -22.30 53.72 6.49
CA LEU A 22 -23.22 52.60 6.68
C LEU A 22 -24.34 52.66 5.64
N ILE A 23 -24.54 51.57 4.91
CA ILE A 23 -25.70 51.34 4.05
C ILE A 23 -26.53 50.28 4.74
N HIS A 24 -27.72 50.64 5.22
CA HIS A 24 -28.60 49.67 5.86
C HIS A 24 -29.26 48.77 4.80
N THR A 25 -29.91 49.35 3.79
CA THR A 25 -30.49 48.58 2.68
C THR A 25 -30.19 49.22 1.32
N LEU A 26 -29.74 48.41 0.37
CA LEU A 26 -29.65 48.77 -1.05
C LEU A 26 -30.20 47.65 -1.93
N GLU A 27 -31.26 47.89 -2.69
CA GLU A 27 -31.84 46.83 -3.53
C GLU A 27 -30.95 46.60 -4.76
N GLN A 28 -30.69 47.63 -5.56
CA GLN A 28 -30.01 47.45 -6.85
C GLN A 28 -28.88 48.45 -7.12
N CYS A 29 -27.73 47.93 -7.53
CA CYS A 29 -26.67 48.71 -8.17
C CYS A 29 -26.25 48.08 -9.49
N LEU A 30 -26.53 48.78 -10.60
CA LEU A 30 -26.32 48.22 -11.94
C LEU A 30 -24.85 48.24 -12.36
N ASN A 31 -24.16 49.38 -12.23
CA ASN A 31 -22.85 49.57 -12.86
C ASN A 31 -21.65 49.46 -11.91
N ARG A 32 -21.45 50.42 -11.01
CA ARG A 32 -20.27 50.43 -10.13
C ARG A 32 -20.59 50.87 -8.72
N MET A 33 -20.22 50.03 -7.76
CA MET A 33 -20.24 50.34 -6.33
C MET A 33 -18.83 50.28 -5.76
N GLN A 34 -18.46 51.31 -5.01
CA GLN A 34 -17.27 51.34 -4.17
C GLN A 34 -17.65 51.79 -2.77
N THR A 35 -17.46 50.93 -1.77
CA THR A 35 -17.88 51.23 -0.40
C THR A 35 -16.74 50.98 0.58
N VAL A 36 -16.55 51.91 1.52
CA VAL A 36 -15.74 51.71 2.72
C VAL A 36 -16.67 51.81 3.92
N GLY A 37 -16.87 50.70 4.64
CA GLY A 37 -17.78 50.66 5.79
C GLY A 37 -18.65 49.42 5.83
N LEU A 38 -19.88 49.56 6.29
CA LEU A 38 -20.80 48.44 6.53
C LEU A 38 -21.97 48.50 5.54
N ILE A 39 -22.22 47.38 4.86
CA ILE A 39 -23.44 47.13 4.10
C ILE A 39 -24.22 46.08 4.88
N HIS A 40 -25.40 46.43 5.40
CA HIS A 40 -26.21 45.47 6.14
C HIS A 40 -26.94 44.55 5.16
N THR A 41 -27.69 45.09 4.20
CA THR A 41 -28.29 44.29 3.12
C THR A 41 -28.04 44.90 1.75
N LEU A 42 -27.68 44.05 0.79
CA LEU A 42 -27.62 44.37 -0.63
C LEU A 42 -28.23 43.23 -1.44
N GLU A 43 -29.32 43.49 -2.16
CA GLU A 43 -29.95 42.42 -2.95
C GLU A 43 -29.10 42.15 -4.21
N GLN A 44 -28.86 43.16 -5.05
CA GLN A 44 -28.24 42.95 -6.35
C GLN A 44 -27.15 43.95 -6.72
N CYS A 45 -26.00 43.42 -7.13
CA CYS A 45 -24.98 44.17 -7.85
C CYS A 45 -24.63 43.50 -9.18
N LEU A 46 -24.99 44.15 -10.29
CA LEU A 46 -24.86 43.53 -11.60
C LEU A 46 -23.40 43.53 -12.09
N ASN A 47 -22.74 44.68 -12.15
CA ASN A 47 -21.46 44.82 -12.85
C ASN A 47 -20.21 44.75 -11.96
N ARG A 48 -20.01 45.71 -11.06
CA ARG A 48 -18.77 45.76 -10.27
C ARG A 48 -18.99 46.30 -8.87
N MET A 49 -18.60 45.49 -7.89
CA MET A 49 -18.54 45.85 -6.49
C MET A 49 -17.10 45.83 -5.99
N GLN A 50 -16.71 46.87 -5.26
CA GLN A 50 -15.49 46.89 -4.48
C GLN A 50 -15.82 47.36 -3.07
N THR A 51 -15.55 46.53 -2.06
CA THR A 51 -15.89 46.85 -0.67
C THR A 51 -14.69 46.65 0.24
N VAL A 52 -14.47 47.60 1.14
CA VAL A 52 -13.58 47.45 2.29
C VAL A 52 -14.42 47.58 3.55
N GLY A 53 -14.56 46.49 4.32
CA GLY A 53 -15.38 46.47 5.51
C GLY A 53 -16.26 45.22 5.61
N LEU A 54 -17.48 45.40 6.11
CA LEU A 54 -18.40 44.30 6.41
C LEU A 54 -19.61 44.33 5.49
N ILE A 55 -19.90 43.19 4.86
CA ILE A 55 -21.17 42.92 4.19
C ILE A 55 -21.88 41.89 5.05
N HIS A 56 -23.04 42.25 5.62
CA HIS A 56 -23.81 41.31 6.42
C HIS A 56 -24.56 40.35 5.50
N THR A 57 -25.39 40.85 4.59
CA THR A 57 -26.01 40.02 3.55
C THR A 57 -25.81 40.60 2.16
N LEU A 58 -25.56 39.70 1.21
CA LEU A 58 -25.57 39.99 -0.21
C LEU A 58 -26.24 38.84 -0.97
N GLU A 59 -27.36 39.09 -1.63
CA GLU A 59 -28.03 38.00 -2.37
C GLU A 59 -27.25 37.70 -3.66
N GLN A 60 -27.05 38.69 -4.52
CA GLN A 60 -26.50 38.44 -5.86
C GLN A 60 -25.41 39.42 -6.28
N CYS A 61 -24.28 38.88 -6.74
CA CYS A 61 -23.30 39.60 -7.52
C CYS A 61 -22.99 38.89 -8.84
N LEU A 62 -23.41 39.50 -9.95
CA LEU A 62 -23.36 38.84 -11.26
C LEU A 62 -21.95 38.83 -11.86
N ASN A 63 -21.28 39.98 -11.96
CA ASN A 63 -20.04 40.10 -12.74
C ASN A 63 -18.73 40.08 -11.93
N ARG A 64 -18.50 41.07 -11.07
CA ARG A 64 -17.22 41.16 -10.35
C ARG A 64 -17.38 41.73 -8.95
N MET A 65 -16.98 40.94 -7.97
CA MET A 65 -16.84 41.34 -6.58
C MET A 65 -15.37 41.36 -6.17
N GLN A 66 -14.96 42.41 -5.47
CA GLN A 66 -13.69 42.47 -4.77
C GLN A 66 -13.94 42.96 -3.35
N THR A 67 -13.64 42.14 -2.35
CA THR A 67 -13.91 42.48 -0.95
C THR A 67 -12.66 42.31 -0.08
N MET A 68 -12.38 43.31 0.74
CA MET A 68 -11.42 43.24 1.83
C MET A 68 -12.21 43.35 3.15
N GLY A 69 -12.32 42.26 3.90
CA GLY A 69 -13.05 42.25 5.16
C GLY A 69 -13.95 41.03 5.33
N LEU A 70 -15.13 41.23 5.90
CA LEU A 70 -16.04 40.15 6.30
C LEU A 70 -17.29 40.14 5.42
N ILE A 71 -17.61 38.98 4.86
CA ILE A 71 -18.91 38.68 4.26
C ILE A 71 -19.58 37.67 5.17
N HIS A 72 -20.71 38.05 5.80
CA HIS A 72 -21.42 37.11 6.66
C HIS A 72 -22.24 36.12 5.82
N THR A 73 -23.06 36.61 4.90
CA THR A 73 -23.76 35.75 3.95
C THR A 73 -23.65 36.29 2.53
N LEU A 74 -23.43 35.38 1.60
CA LEU A 74 -23.53 35.62 0.17
C LEU A 74 -24.22 34.44 -0.50
N GLU A 75 -25.38 34.67 -1.11
CA GLU A 75 -26.09 33.57 -1.77
C GLU A 75 -25.39 33.23 -3.09
N GLN A 76 -25.24 34.20 -3.99
CA GLN A 76 -24.76 33.91 -5.35
C GLN A 76 -23.70 34.89 -5.84
N CYS A 77 -22.59 34.32 -6.35
CA CYS A 77 -21.65 35.02 -7.21
C CYS A 77 -21.43 34.27 -8.52
N LEU A 78 -21.89 34.84 -9.64
CA LEU A 78 -21.80 34.16 -10.93
C LEU A 78 -20.38 34.18 -11.49
N ASN A 79 -19.78 35.35 -11.74
CA ASN A 79 -18.60 35.43 -12.60
C ASN A 79 -17.26 35.44 -11.86
N ARG A 80 -16.98 36.45 -11.03
CA ARG A 80 -15.67 36.59 -10.38
C ARG A 80 -15.80 37.15 -8.98
N MET A 81 -15.33 36.39 -8.01
CA MET A 81 -15.13 36.82 -6.64
C MET A 81 -13.65 36.83 -6.29
N GLN A 82 -13.21 37.92 -5.67
CA GLN A 82 -11.90 38.03 -5.04
C GLN A 82 -12.09 38.56 -3.62
N THR A 83 -11.73 37.76 -2.63
CA THR A 83 -11.91 38.12 -1.22
C THR A 83 -10.61 37.97 -0.46
N VAL A 84 -10.29 38.97 0.36
CA VAL A 84 -9.30 38.82 1.43
C VAL A 84 -10.02 39.05 2.75
N GLY A 85 -10.06 38.03 3.59
CA GLY A 85 -10.75 38.08 4.88
C GLY A 85 -11.61 36.86 5.15
N LEU A 86 -12.77 37.08 5.76
CA LEU A 86 -13.67 36.02 6.22
C LEU A 86 -14.92 35.97 5.33
N ILE A 87 -15.26 34.78 4.84
CA ILE A 87 -16.59 34.46 4.32
C ILE A 87 -17.20 33.48 5.32
N HIS A 88 -18.28 33.87 6.00
CA HIS A 88 -18.95 32.94 6.91
C HIS A 88 -19.80 31.95 6.13
N THR A 89 -20.70 32.42 5.27
CA THR A 89 -21.50 31.54 4.40
C THR A 89 -21.46 32.03 2.96
N LEU A 90 -21.20 31.09 2.05
CA LEU A 90 -21.40 31.29 0.61
C LEU A 90 -22.14 30.09 0.03
N GLU A 91 -23.33 30.29 -0.52
CA GLU A 91 -24.07 29.16 -1.11
C GLU A 91 -23.46 28.78 -2.45
N GLN A 92 -23.36 29.71 -3.40
CA GLN A 92 -22.96 29.39 -4.77
C GLN A 92 -21.93 30.35 -5.36
N CYS A 93 -20.85 29.76 -5.89
CA CYS A 93 -19.95 30.46 -6.81
C CYS A 93 -19.79 29.69 -8.12
N LEU A 94 -20.27 30.29 -9.21
CA LEU A 94 -20.38 29.58 -10.48
C LEU A 94 -19.04 29.50 -11.22
N ASN A 95 -18.36 30.62 -11.44
CA ASN A 95 -17.22 30.69 -12.37
C ASN A 95 -15.84 30.72 -11.70
N ARG A 96 -15.51 31.77 -10.95
CA ARG A 96 -14.17 31.94 -10.37
C ARG A 96 -14.23 32.55 -8.98
N MET A 97 -13.68 31.82 -8.02
CA MET A 97 -13.42 32.30 -6.67
C MET A 97 -11.91 32.32 -6.41
N GLN A 98 -11.45 33.44 -5.85
CA GLN A 98 -10.12 33.56 -5.28
C GLN A 98 -10.23 34.11 -3.87
N THR A 99 -9.80 33.35 -2.88
CA THR A 99 -9.91 33.75 -1.47
C THR A 99 -8.57 33.63 -0.78
N VAL A 100 -8.20 34.68 -0.03
CA VAL A 100 -7.12 34.62 0.96
C VAL A 100 -7.75 34.86 2.33
N GLY A 101 -7.77 33.84 3.18
CA GLY A 101 -8.40 33.91 4.49
C GLY A 101 -9.22 32.68 4.81
N LEU A 102 -10.37 32.86 5.47
CA LEU A 102 -11.17 31.76 5.99
C LEU A 102 -12.55 31.76 5.31
N ILE A 103 -12.94 30.58 4.84
CA ILE A 103 -14.30 30.25 4.41
C ILE A 103 -14.85 29.31 5.47
N HIS A 104 -15.90 29.71 6.18
CA HIS A 104 -16.52 28.83 7.17
C HIS A 104 -17.38 27.79 6.46
N THR A 105 -18.34 28.23 5.65
CA THR A 105 -19.18 27.33 4.85
C THR A 105 -19.22 27.77 3.40
N LEU A 106 -19.01 26.80 2.50
CA LEU A 106 -19.27 26.93 1.08
C LEU A 106 -20.05 25.72 0.57
N GLU A 107 -21.26 25.91 0.08
CA GLU A 107 -22.04 24.78 -0.44
C GLU A 107 -21.49 24.36 -1.80
N GLN A 108 -21.45 25.26 -2.78
CA GLN A 108 -21.13 24.89 -4.16
C GLN A 108 -20.14 25.84 -4.84
N CYS A 109 -19.09 25.23 -5.43
CA CYS A 109 -18.26 25.89 -6.43
C CYS A 109 -18.19 25.06 -7.72
N LEU A 110 -18.72 25.63 -8.81
CA LEU A 110 -18.87 24.86 -10.04
C LEU A 110 -17.58 24.79 -10.86
N ASN A 111 -16.91 25.93 -11.10
CA ASN A 111 -15.83 25.99 -12.08
C ASN A 111 -14.40 26.04 -11.49
N ARG A 112 -14.03 27.12 -10.81
CA ARG A 112 -12.66 27.29 -10.30
C ARG A 112 -12.64 27.96 -8.95
N MET A 113 -12.03 27.26 -8.00
CA MET A 113 -11.70 27.78 -6.67
C MET A 113 -10.20 27.80 -6.49
N GLN A 114 -9.69 28.93 -5.99
CA GLN A 114 -8.33 29.06 -5.49
C GLN A 114 -8.38 29.67 -4.10
N THR A 115 -7.90 28.93 -3.10
CA THR A 115 -7.94 29.38 -1.71
C THR A 115 -6.55 29.28 -1.08
N VAL A 116 -6.15 30.34 -0.40
CA VAL A 116 -5.02 30.33 0.55
C VAL A 116 -5.58 30.59 1.93
N GLY A 117 -5.53 29.59 2.81
CA GLY A 117 -6.06 29.67 4.16
C GLY A 117 -6.90 28.47 4.55
N LEU A 118 -8.01 28.71 5.24
CA LEU A 118 -8.82 27.65 5.84
C LEU A 118 -10.20 27.58 5.18
N ILE A 119 -10.62 26.37 4.83
CA ILE A 119 -12.00 26.03 4.48
C ILE A 119 -12.50 25.11 5.59
N HIS A 120 -13.51 25.54 6.34
CA HIS A 120 -14.05 24.71 7.40
C HIS A 120 -14.98 23.64 6.82
N THR A 121 -15.97 24.03 6.03
CA THR A 121 -16.80 23.10 5.29
C THR A 121 -16.91 23.50 3.82
N LEU A 122 -16.82 22.49 2.96
CA LEU A 122 -17.14 22.60 1.54
C LEU A 122 -17.93 21.37 1.10
N GLU A 123 -19.17 21.55 0.67
CA GLU A 123 -19.98 20.41 0.24
C GLU A 123 -19.50 19.95 -1.14
N GLN A 124 -19.51 20.83 -2.15
CA GLN A 124 -19.26 20.44 -3.53
C GLN A 124 -18.31 21.35 -4.29
N CYS A 125 -17.30 20.73 -4.92
CA CYS A 125 -16.51 21.36 -5.95
C CYS A 125 -16.50 20.51 -7.23
N LEU A 126 -17.11 21.02 -8.31
CA LEU A 126 -17.30 20.22 -9.51
C LEU A 126 -16.03 20.16 -10.37
N ASN A 127 -15.43 21.30 -10.72
CA ASN A 127 -14.38 21.31 -11.76
C ASN A 127 -12.95 21.37 -11.25
N ARG A 128 -12.53 22.47 -10.61
CA ARG A 128 -11.14 22.65 -10.19
C ARG A 128 -11.04 23.36 -8.85
N MET A 129 -10.40 22.68 -7.90
CA MET A 129 -9.99 23.23 -6.63
C MET A 129 -8.47 23.28 -6.54
N GLN A 130 -7.95 24.42 -6.10
CA GLN A 130 -6.57 24.57 -5.67
C GLN A 130 -6.54 25.21 -4.30
N THR A 131 -6.01 24.50 -3.31
CA THR A 131 -5.98 24.99 -1.93
C THR A 131 -4.57 24.91 -1.36
N MET A 132 -4.11 26.00 -0.76
CA MET A 132 -2.93 26.06 0.08
C MET A 132 -3.39 26.33 1.52
N GLY A 133 -3.37 25.31 2.38
CA GLY A 133 -3.81 25.44 3.76
C GLY A 133 -4.63 24.25 4.24
N LEU A 134 -5.68 24.52 5.02
CA LEU A 134 -6.44 23.49 5.72
C LEU A 134 -7.86 23.39 5.14
N ILE A 135 -8.28 22.17 4.84
CA ILE A 135 -9.67 21.82 4.56
C ILE A 135 -10.11 20.94 5.72
N HIS A 136 -11.07 21.39 6.52
CA HIS A 136 -11.56 20.59 7.64
C HIS A 136 -12.53 19.51 7.13
N THR A 137 -13.58 19.87 6.40
CA THR A 137 -14.41 18.89 5.69
C THR A 137 -14.58 19.25 4.22
N LEU A 138 -14.55 18.22 3.39
CA LEU A 138 -14.97 18.29 2.00
C LEU A 138 -15.78 17.05 1.64
N GLU A 139 -17.04 17.21 1.28
CA GLU A 139 -17.86 16.05 0.92
C GLU A 139 -17.47 15.55 -0.47
N GLN A 140 -17.54 16.42 -1.50
CA GLN A 140 -17.38 15.98 -2.88
C GLN A 140 -16.45 16.88 -3.71
N CYS A 141 -15.46 16.25 -4.35
CA CYS A 141 -14.72 16.84 -5.45
C CYS A 141 -14.78 15.98 -6.70
N LEU A 142 -15.47 16.47 -7.73
CA LEU A 142 -15.77 15.66 -8.91
C LEU A 142 -14.57 15.52 -9.86
N ASN A 143 -13.95 16.62 -10.28
CA ASN A 143 -12.96 16.60 -11.36
C ASN A 143 -11.49 16.69 -10.93
N ARG A 144 -11.04 17.81 -10.37
CA ARG A 144 -9.63 18.00 -10.02
C ARG A 144 -9.46 18.75 -8.71
N MET A 145 -8.75 18.11 -7.79
CA MET A 145 -8.26 18.71 -6.56
C MET A 145 -6.75 18.75 -6.56
N GLN A 146 -6.20 19.90 -6.18
CA GLN A 146 -4.80 20.06 -5.84
C GLN A 146 -4.72 20.75 -4.48
N THR A 147 -4.13 20.08 -3.50
CA THR A 147 -4.02 20.60 -2.14
C THR A 147 -2.58 20.52 -1.67
N VAL A 148 -2.10 21.61 -1.08
CA VAL A 148 -0.89 21.59 -0.25
C VAL A 148 -1.29 22.00 1.15
N GLY A 149 -1.12 21.08 2.10
CA GLY A 149 -1.51 21.28 3.49
C GLY A 149 -2.27 20.08 4.05
N LEU A 150 -3.32 20.34 4.82
CA LEU A 150 -4.03 19.33 5.58
C LEU A 150 -5.49 19.22 5.13
N ILE A 151 -5.92 17.99 4.87
CA ILE A 151 -7.32 17.63 4.67
C ILE A 151 -7.69 16.78 5.90
N HIS A 152 -8.61 17.25 6.73
CA HIS A 152 -9.04 16.47 7.88
C HIS A 152 -10.03 15.38 7.42
N THR A 153 -11.11 15.73 6.75
CA THR A 153 -12.00 14.75 6.14
C THR A 153 -12.27 15.05 4.67
N LEU A 154 -12.27 13.98 3.86
CA LEU A 154 -12.75 14.02 2.49
C LEU A 154 -13.56 12.75 2.21
N GLU A 155 -14.84 12.90 1.90
CA GLU A 155 -15.68 11.72 1.62
C GLU A 155 -15.37 11.19 0.23
N GLN A 156 -15.50 12.02 -0.82
CA GLN A 156 -15.42 11.53 -2.20
C GLN A 156 -14.55 12.40 -3.12
N CYS A 157 -13.62 11.74 -3.80
CA CYS A 157 -12.93 12.29 -4.96
C CYS A 157 -13.06 11.39 -6.19
N LEU A 158 -13.79 11.86 -7.19
CA LEU A 158 -14.13 11.02 -8.34
C LEU A 158 -12.98 10.87 -9.34
N ASN A 159 -12.36 11.97 -9.78
CA ASN A 159 -11.44 11.94 -10.93
C ASN A 159 -9.96 12.03 -10.58
N ARG A 160 -9.49 13.17 -10.07
CA ARG A 160 -8.06 13.37 -9.80
C ARG A 160 -7.84 14.15 -8.52
N MET A 161 -7.06 13.56 -7.62
CA MET A 161 -6.52 14.19 -6.44
C MET A 161 -5.00 14.23 -6.50
N GLN A 162 -4.44 15.39 -6.19
CA GLN A 162 -3.02 15.56 -5.94
C GLN A 162 -2.85 16.29 -4.61
N THR A 163 -2.22 15.64 -3.64
CA THR A 163 -2.04 16.21 -2.31
C THR A 163 -0.57 16.17 -1.91
N VAL A 164 -0.07 17.29 -1.38
CA VAL A 164 1.20 17.35 -0.66
C VAL A 164 0.88 17.73 0.78
N GLY A 165 1.06 16.81 1.70
CA GLY A 165 0.77 17.02 3.12
C GLY A 165 0.03 15.85 3.75
N LEU A 166 -0.98 16.16 4.57
CA LEU A 166 -1.66 15.18 5.42
C LEU A 166 -3.13 15.04 5.01
N ILE A 167 -3.57 13.79 4.86
CA ILE A 167 -4.98 13.43 4.77
C ILE A 167 -5.28 12.60 6.01
N HIS A 168 -6.19 13.07 6.86
CA HIS A 168 -6.55 12.32 8.07
C HIS A 168 -7.54 11.21 7.73
N THR A 169 -8.67 11.54 7.10
CA THR A 169 -9.60 10.54 6.58
C THR A 169 -9.92 10.81 5.11
N LEU A 170 -9.96 9.74 4.33
CA LEU A 170 -10.49 9.73 2.98
C LEU A 170 -11.33 8.47 2.77
N GLU A 171 -12.62 8.61 2.53
CA GLU A 171 -13.47 7.43 2.34
C GLU A 171 -13.23 6.85 0.93
N GLN A 172 -13.41 7.64 -0.12
CA GLN A 172 -13.40 7.12 -1.49
C GLN A 172 -12.60 7.97 -2.48
N CYS A 173 -11.70 7.29 -3.20
CA CYS A 173 -11.10 7.83 -4.41
C CYS A 173 -11.27 6.86 -5.60
N LEU A 174 -12.05 7.29 -6.59
CA LEU A 174 -12.44 6.40 -7.68
C LEU A 174 -11.33 6.25 -8.73
N ASN A 175 -10.77 7.34 -9.25
CA ASN A 175 -9.90 7.28 -10.43
C ASN A 175 -8.40 7.39 -10.16
N ARG A 176 -7.91 8.54 -9.70
CA ARG A 176 -6.47 8.76 -9.52
C ARG A 176 -6.17 9.58 -8.28
N MET A 177 -5.37 9.00 -7.41
CA MET A 177 -4.78 9.66 -6.26
C MET A 177 -3.26 9.70 -6.41
N GLN A 178 -2.69 10.88 -6.17
CA GLN A 178 -1.25 11.06 -6.00
C GLN A 178 -1.01 11.83 -4.71
N THR A 179 -0.33 11.21 -3.76
CA THR A 179 -0.08 11.82 -2.45
C THR A 179 1.41 11.80 -2.12
N VAL A 180 1.93 12.93 -1.66
CA VAL A 180 3.23 13.01 -1.01
C VAL A 180 2.98 13.44 0.44
N GLY A 181 3.21 12.53 1.38
CA GLY A 181 3.01 12.78 2.81
C GLY A 181 2.30 11.65 3.54
N LEU A 182 1.38 12.00 4.45
CA LEU A 182 0.70 11.06 5.34
C LEU A 182 -0.75 10.87 4.90
N ILE A 183 -1.18 9.61 4.81
CA ILE A 183 -2.59 9.23 4.82
C ILE A 183 -2.82 8.45 6.11
N HIS A 184 -3.66 8.97 7.01
CA HIS A 184 -3.97 8.25 8.24
C HIS A 184 -4.97 7.13 7.97
N THR A 185 -6.13 7.43 7.39
CA THR A 185 -7.06 6.40 6.93
C THR A 185 -7.49 6.62 5.49
N LEU A 186 -7.59 5.51 4.76
CA LEU A 186 -8.22 5.46 3.45
C LEU A 186 -9.05 4.19 3.34
N GLU A 187 -10.37 4.33 3.16
CA GLU A 187 -11.22 3.15 3.03
C GLU A 187 -11.06 2.53 1.64
N GLN A 188 -11.31 3.30 0.57
CA GLN A 188 -11.36 2.73 -0.78
C GLN A 188 -10.62 3.54 -1.83
N CYS A 189 -9.75 2.85 -2.58
CA CYS A 189 -9.21 3.34 -3.84
C CYS A 189 -9.44 2.35 -4.99
N LEU A 190 -10.28 2.74 -5.95
CA LEU A 190 -10.69 1.83 -7.02
C LEU A 190 -9.62 1.66 -8.09
N ASN A 191 -9.11 2.74 -8.68
CA ASN A 191 -8.32 2.65 -9.91
C ASN A 191 -6.81 2.77 -9.72
N ARG A 192 -6.30 3.93 -9.31
CA ARG A 192 -4.85 4.16 -9.21
C ARG A 192 -4.50 5.01 -8.00
N MET A 193 -3.63 4.46 -7.16
CA MET A 193 -2.99 5.16 -6.07
C MET A 193 -1.48 5.19 -6.28
N GLN A 194 -0.90 6.37 -6.11
CA GLN A 194 0.54 6.57 -6.02
C GLN A 194 0.84 7.39 -4.77
N THR A 195 1.57 6.79 -3.83
CA THR A 195 1.90 7.44 -2.56
C THR A 195 3.39 7.42 -2.32
N VAL A 196 3.93 8.57 -1.93
CA VAL A 196 5.27 8.69 -1.35
C VAL A 196 5.10 9.16 0.09
N GLY A 197 5.38 8.29 1.04
CA GLY A 197 5.23 8.59 2.47
C GLY A 197 4.60 7.45 3.27
N LEU A 198 3.74 7.81 4.22
CA LEU A 198 3.16 6.87 5.19
C LEU A 198 1.66 6.70 4.92
N ILE A 199 1.22 5.45 4.86
CA ILE A 199 -0.20 5.07 4.93
C ILE A 199 -0.37 4.32 6.26
N HIS A 200 -1.19 4.83 7.16
CA HIS A 200 -1.43 4.15 8.43
C HIS A 200 -2.45 3.03 8.25
N THR A 201 -3.64 3.31 7.74
CA THR A 201 -4.61 2.27 7.38
C THR A 201 -5.09 2.45 5.94
N LEU A 202 -5.21 1.32 5.24
CA LEU A 202 -5.89 1.23 3.96
C LEU A 202 -6.72 -0.04 3.91
N GLU A 203 -8.04 0.09 3.79
CA GLU A 203 -8.90 -1.10 3.75
C GLU A 203 -8.82 -1.75 2.37
N GLN A 204 -9.14 -1.02 1.30
CA GLN A 204 -9.26 -1.61 -0.03
C GLN A 204 -8.57 -0.83 -1.15
N CYS A 205 -7.76 -1.55 -1.92
CA CYS A 205 -7.28 -1.10 -3.22
C CYS A 205 -7.56 -2.12 -4.33
N LEU A 206 -8.44 -1.75 -5.27
CA LEU A 206 -8.92 -2.70 -6.27
C LEU A 206 -7.92 -2.89 -7.41
N ASN A 207 -7.43 -1.83 -8.04
CA ASN A 207 -6.69 -1.96 -9.31
C ASN A 207 -5.17 -1.84 -9.20
N ARG A 208 -4.64 -0.67 -8.85
CA ARG A 208 -3.19 -0.44 -8.84
C ARG A 208 -2.78 0.45 -7.68
N MET A 209 -1.90 -0.08 -6.86
CA MET A 209 -1.19 0.65 -5.81
C MET A 209 0.30 0.69 -6.12
N GLN A 210 0.88 1.87 -6.00
CA GLN A 210 2.32 2.08 -6.00
C GLN A 210 2.70 2.93 -4.79
N THR A 211 3.48 2.37 -3.87
CA THR A 211 3.87 3.06 -2.64
C THR A 211 5.37 3.05 -2.48
N VAL A 212 5.93 4.22 -2.16
CA VAL A 212 7.30 4.36 -1.66
C VAL A 212 7.22 4.88 -0.23
N GLY A 213 7.59 4.05 0.74
CA GLY A 213 7.51 4.38 2.15
C GLY A 213 6.93 3.26 2.99
N LEU A 214 6.08 3.59 3.96
CA LEU A 214 5.58 2.64 4.95
C LEU A 214 4.06 2.51 4.86
N ILE A 215 3.59 1.27 4.85
CA ILE A 215 2.18 0.90 5.01
C ILE A 215 2.07 0.19 6.35
N HIS A 216 1.32 0.75 7.30
CA HIS A 216 1.17 0.11 8.60
C HIS A 216 0.16 -1.02 8.53
N THR A 217 -1.05 -0.76 8.05
CA THR A 217 -2.03 -1.82 7.76
C THR A 217 -2.61 -1.69 6.36
N LEU A 218 -2.77 -2.84 5.71
CA LEU A 218 -3.51 -2.96 4.47
C LEU A 218 -4.34 -4.24 4.51
N GLU A 219 -5.67 -4.12 4.44
CA GLU A 219 -6.53 -5.31 4.48
C GLU A 219 -6.51 -5.99 3.11
N GLN A 220 -6.90 -5.29 2.04
CA GLN A 220 -7.10 -5.94 0.74
C GLN A 220 -6.48 -5.19 -0.44
N CYS A 221 -5.70 -5.93 -1.24
CA CYS A 221 -5.29 -5.50 -2.58
C CYS A 221 -5.63 -6.55 -3.63
N LEU A 222 -6.55 -6.21 -4.54
CA LEU A 222 -7.10 -7.18 -5.48
C LEU A 222 -6.16 -7.43 -6.67
N ASN A 223 -5.71 -6.38 -7.37
CA ASN A 223 -5.04 -6.55 -8.66
C ASN A 223 -3.51 -6.42 -8.64
N ARG A 224 -2.97 -5.23 -8.36
CA ARG A 224 -1.52 -5.00 -8.42
C ARG A 224 -1.05 -4.08 -7.31
N MET A 225 -0.11 -4.59 -6.53
CA MET A 225 0.65 -3.83 -5.54
C MET A 225 2.11 -3.79 -5.92
N GLN A 226 2.70 -2.60 -5.86
CA GLN A 226 4.13 -2.39 -5.94
C GLN A 226 4.57 -1.51 -4.78
N THR A 227 5.41 -2.04 -3.90
CA THR A 227 5.86 -1.32 -2.71
C THR A 227 7.38 -1.30 -2.63
N VAL A 228 7.94 -0.13 -2.36
CA VAL A 228 9.33 0.03 -1.94
C VAL A 228 9.33 0.58 -0.52
N GLY A 229 9.73 -0.24 0.44
CA GLY A 229 9.78 0.13 1.86
C GLY A 229 9.21 -0.94 2.78
N LEU A 230 8.44 -0.52 3.78
CA LEU A 230 7.97 -1.39 4.86
C LEU A 230 6.45 -1.61 4.75
N ILE A 231 6.02 -2.87 4.82
CA ILE A 231 4.64 -3.25 5.08
C ILE A 231 4.62 -3.92 6.45
N HIS A 232 3.90 -3.34 7.41
CA HIS A 232 3.81 -3.93 8.74
C HIS A 232 2.78 -5.07 8.74
N THR A 233 1.54 -4.81 8.36
CA THR A 233 0.56 -5.89 8.13
C THR A 233 -0.08 -5.79 6.76
N LEU A 234 -0.27 -6.95 6.15
CA LEU A 234 -1.08 -7.12 4.96
C LEU A 234 -1.91 -8.40 5.08
N GLU A 235 -3.23 -8.28 5.08
CA GLU A 235 -4.09 -9.46 5.19
C GLU A 235 -4.14 -10.20 3.84
N GLN A 236 -4.60 -9.54 2.78
CA GLN A 236 -4.86 -10.22 1.51
C GLN A 236 -4.30 -9.49 0.28
N CYS A 237 -3.58 -10.25 -0.54
CA CYS A 237 -3.26 -9.87 -1.91
C CYS A 237 -3.64 -10.95 -2.92
N LEU A 238 -4.62 -10.63 -3.78
CA LEU A 238 -5.21 -11.64 -4.66
C LEU A 238 -4.33 -11.93 -5.89
N ASN A 239 -3.92 -10.91 -6.65
CA ASN A 239 -3.33 -11.11 -7.98
C ASN A 239 -1.81 -10.98 -8.06
N ARG A 240 -1.25 -9.79 -7.83
CA ARG A 240 0.20 -9.55 -7.96
C ARG A 240 0.70 -8.60 -6.89
N MET A 241 1.69 -9.08 -6.15
CA MET A 241 2.50 -8.30 -5.23
C MET A 241 3.95 -8.26 -5.70
N GLN A 242 4.54 -7.06 -5.71
CA GLN A 242 5.97 -6.86 -5.88
C GLN A 242 6.46 -5.94 -4.77
N THR A 243 7.35 -6.43 -3.93
CA THR A 243 7.86 -5.68 -2.78
C THR A 243 9.38 -5.67 -2.77
N VAL A 244 9.95 -4.48 -2.57
CA VAL A 244 11.36 -4.30 -2.24
C VAL A 244 11.43 -3.70 -0.84
N GLY A 245 11.92 -4.47 0.14
CA GLY A 245 12.00 -4.04 1.53
C GLY A 245 11.52 -5.10 2.50
N LEU A 246 10.78 -4.70 3.52
CA LEU A 246 10.39 -5.57 4.63
C LEU A 246 8.87 -5.76 4.68
N ILE A 247 8.44 -7.00 4.86
CA ILE A 247 7.07 -7.39 5.17
C ILE A 247 7.11 -8.00 6.56
N HIS A 248 6.47 -7.38 7.55
CA HIS A 248 6.45 -7.94 8.89
C HIS A 248 5.44 -9.09 8.97
N THR A 249 4.18 -8.85 8.62
CA THR A 249 3.18 -9.92 8.51
C THR A 249 2.46 -9.88 7.16
N LEU A 250 2.25 -11.06 6.59
CA LEU A 250 1.37 -11.26 5.44
C LEU A 250 0.55 -12.53 5.64
N GLU A 251 -0.76 -12.42 5.70
CA GLU A 251 -1.61 -13.60 5.89
C GLU A 251 -1.74 -14.37 4.57
N GLN A 252 -2.24 -13.74 3.51
CA GLN A 252 -2.57 -14.45 2.27
C GLN A 252 -2.08 -13.77 0.99
N CYS A 253 -1.38 -14.55 0.16
CA CYS A 253 -1.13 -14.21 -1.23
C CYS A 253 -1.59 -15.32 -2.18
N LEU A 254 -2.62 -15.04 -2.98
CA LEU A 254 -3.27 -16.09 -3.79
C LEU A 254 -2.47 -16.40 -5.06
N ASN A 255 -2.10 -15.40 -5.86
CA ASN A 255 -1.57 -15.65 -7.21
C ASN A 255 -0.06 -15.53 -7.36
N ARG A 256 0.51 -14.33 -7.20
CA ARG A 256 1.94 -14.09 -7.45
C ARG A 256 2.53 -13.10 -6.46
N MET A 257 3.56 -13.55 -5.77
CA MET A 257 4.42 -12.74 -4.92
C MET A 257 5.84 -12.71 -5.47
N GLN A 258 6.41 -11.52 -5.54
CA GLN A 258 7.83 -11.30 -5.79
C GLN A 258 8.37 -10.35 -4.73
N THR A 259 9.31 -10.82 -3.92
CA THR A 259 9.87 -10.04 -2.82
C THR A 259 11.39 -10.01 -2.90
N VAL A 260 11.96 -8.83 -2.74
CA VAL A 260 13.39 -8.63 -2.48
C VAL A 260 13.53 -8.00 -1.10
N GLY A 261 14.05 -8.77 -0.13
CA GLY A 261 14.24 -8.30 1.24
C GLY A 261 13.80 -9.32 2.29
N LEU A 262 13.15 -8.86 3.36
CA LEU A 262 12.80 -9.66 4.53
C LEU A 262 11.29 -9.87 4.61
N ILE A 263 10.88 -11.12 4.76
CA ILE A 263 9.53 -11.50 5.19
C ILE A 263 9.67 -12.09 6.58
N HIS A 264 9.06 -11.46 7.60
CA HIS A 264 9.12 -11.99 8.96
C HIS A 264 8.10 -13.13 9.12
N THR A 265 6.81 -12.90 8.90
CA THR A 265 5.81 -13.97 8.87
C THR A 265 5.02 -13.95 7.56
N LEU A 266 4.81 -15.14 7.01
CA LEU A 266 3.87 -15.38 5.92
C LEU A 266 3.06 -16.65 6.20
N GLU A 267 1.75 -16.53 6.32
CA GLU A 267 0.91 -17.70 6.59
C GLU A 267 0.72 -18.51 5.31
N GLN A 268 0.17 -17.91 4.25
CA GLN A 268 -0.23 -18.66 3.06
C GLN A 268 0.19 -18.02 1.74
N CYS A 269 0.84 -18.83 0.89
CA CYS A 269 1.01 -18.54 -0.52
C CYS A 269 0.52 -19.68 -1.42
N LEU A 270 -0.54 -19.44 -2.18
CA LEU A 270 -1.23 -20.49 -2.92
C LEU A 270 -0.50 -20.84 -4.23
N ASN A 271 -0.19 -19.86 -5.08
CA ASN A 271 0.25 -20.15 -6.46
C ASN A 271 1.76 -20.02 -6.71
N ARG A 272 2.33 -18.81 -6.62
CA ARG A 272 3.75 -18.60 -6.94
C ARG A 272 4.38 -17.57 -6.00
N MET A 273 5.45 -18.00 -5.36
CA MET A 273 6.34 -17.16 -4.58
C MET A 273 7.73 -17.14 -5.20
N GLN A 274 8.30 -15.95 -5.33
CA GLN A 274 9.70 -15.75 -5.66
C GLN A 274 10.30 -14.77 -4.66
N THR A 275 11.28 -15.21 -3.89
CA THR A 275 11.90 -14.39 -2.85
C THR A 275 13.41 -14.35 -3.02
N VAL A 276 13.99 -13.16 -2.92
CA VAL A 276 15.42 -12.96 -2.76
C VAL A 276 15.63 -12.28 -1.41
N GLY A 277 16.21 -13.01 -0.45
CA GLY A 277 16.46 -12.51 0.90
C GLY A 277 16.09 -13.52 1.98
N LEU A 278 15.51 -13.03 3.07
CA LEU A 278 15.25 -13.81 4.27
C LEU A 278 13.75 -14.00 4.48
N ILE A 279 13.33 -15.24 4.73
CA ILE A 279 12.00 -15.61 5.23
C ILE A 279 12.22 -16.15 6.64
N HIS A 280 11.66 -15.50 7.66
CA HIS A 280 11.78 -16.01 9.02
C HIS A 280 10.79 -17.15 9.26
N THR A 281 9.49 -16.93 9.07
CA THR A 281 8.50 -18.01 9.12
C THR A 281 7.62 -18.02 7.89
N LEU A 282 7.37 -19.22 7.38
CA LEU A 282 6.39 -19.48 6.33
C LEU A 282 5.60 -20.74 6.69
N GLU A 283 4.30 -20.63 6.90
CA GLU A 283 3.47 -21.78 7.26
C GLU A 283 3.20 -22.63 6.01
N GLN A 284 2.59 -22.07 4.97
CA GLN A 284 2.12 -22.85 3.84
C GLN A 284 2.48 -22.25 2.48
N CYS A 285 3.09 -23.10 1.63
CA CYS A 285 3.20 -22.86 0.20
C CYS A 285 2.64 -24.03 -0.62
N LEU A 286 1.56 -23.79 -1.35
CA LEU A 286 0.85 -24.87 -2.03
C LEU A 286 1.52 -25.26 -3.36
N ASN A 287 1.77 -24.30 -4.25
CA ASN A 287 2.14 -24.63 -5.64
C ASN A 287 3.63 -24.50 -5.97
N ARG A 288 4.20 -23.29 -5.96
CA ARG A 288 5.60 -23.07 -6.36
C ARG A 288 6.27 -22.02 -5.51
N MET A 289 7.38 -22.43 -4.89
CA MET A 289 8.31 -21.56 -4.19
C MET A 289 9.67 -21.56 -4.87
N GLN A 290 10.22 -20.38 -5.07
CA GLN A 290 11.61 -20.18 -5.49
C GLN A 290 12.25 -19.16 -4.54
N THR A 291 13.28 -19.58 -3.81
CA THR A 291 13.95 -18.71 -2.83
C THR A 291 15.45 -18.69 -3.09
N VAL A 292 16.03 -17.49 -3.08
CA VAL A 292 17.47 -17.28 -3.00
C VAL A 292 17.74 -16.56 -1.68
N GLY A 293 18.38 -17.25 -0.74
CA GLY A 293 18.69 -16.72 0.59
C GLY A 293 18.38 -17.69 1.71
N LEU A 294 17.80 -17.19 2.80
CA LEU A 294 17.61 -17.95 4.03
C LEU A 294 16.13 -18.15 4.32
N ILE A 295 15.75 -19.38 4.65
CA ILE A 295 14.45 -19.74 5.21
C ILE A 295 14.74 -20.25 6.62
N HIS A 296 14.27 -19.55 7.65
CA HIS A 296 14.46 -20.02 9.01
C HIS A 296 13.47 -21.16 9.31
N THR A 297 12.17 -20.93 9.13
CA THR A 297 11.17 -21.98 9.38
C THR A 297 10.21 -22.05 8.21
N LEU A 298 9.99 -23.26 7.72
CA LEU A 298 8.95 -23.59 6.76
C LEU A 298 8.18 -24.82 7.22
N GLU A 299 6.89 -24.69 7.49
CA GLU A 299 6.08 -25.82 7.95
C GLU A 299 5.73 -26.71 6.76
N GLN A 300 5.05 -26.19 5.74
CA GLN A 300 4.51 -27.00 4.66
C GLN A 300 4.80 -26.45 3.26
N CYS A 301 5.35 -27.32 2.41
CA CYS A 301 5.42 -27.10 0.97
C CYS A 301 4.87 -28.29 0.19
N LEU A 302 3.73 -28.12 -0.47
CA LEU A 302 3.01 -29.23 -1.09
C LEU A 302 3.63 -29.63 -2.43
N ASN A 303 3.78 -28.71 -3.39
CA ASN A 303 4.10 -29.08 -4.78
C ASN A 303 5.57 -28.95 -5.17
N ARG A 304 6.12 -27.73 -5.23
CA ARG A 304 7.49 -27.52 -5.71
C ARG A 304 8.22 -26.44 -4.92
N MET A 305 9.34 -26.84 -4.34
CA MET A 305 10.31 -25.95 -3.71
C MET A 305 11.63 -25.97 -4.47
N GLN A 306 12.18 -24.78 -4.72
CA GLN A 306 13.53 -24.59 -5.21
C GLN A 306 14.21 -23.54 -4.36
N THR A 307 15.28 -23.93 -3.67
CA THR A 307 16.01 -23.04 -2.76
C THR A 307 17.50 -23.01 -3.10
N VAL A 308 18.07 -21.82 -3.14
CA VAL A 308 19.52 -21.61 -3.16
C VAL A 308 19.88 -20.84 -1.90
N GLY A 309 20.57 -21.49 -0.96
CA GLY A 309 20.98 -20.90 0.31
C GLY A 309 20.75 -21.82 1.51
N LEU A 310 20.23 -21.27 2.61
CA LEU A 310 20.06 -21.98 3.88
C LEU A 310 18.59 -22.24 4.18
N ILE A 311 18.27 -23.48 4.56
CA ILE A 311 17.01 -23.83 5.22
C ILE A 311 17.37 -24.29 6.64
N HIS A 312 16.89 -23.60 7.67
CA HIS A 312 17.15 -24.01 9.04
C HIS A 312 16.18 -25.13 9.45
N THR A 313 14.88 -24.92 9.34
CA THR A 313 13.88 -25.92 9.66
C THR A 313 12.86 -26.05 8.53
N LEU A 314 12.62 -27.29 8.12
CA LEU A 314 11.53 -27.65 7.22
C LEU A 314 10.78 -28.86 7.79
N GLU A 315 9.50 -28.72 8.10
CA GLU A 315 8.72 -29.84 8.62
C GLU A 315 8.30 -30.77 7.48
N GLN A 316 7.56 -30.28 6.49
CA GLN A 316 6.97 -31.15 5.47
C GLN A 316 7.17 -30.65 4.04
N CYS A 317 7.69 -31.52 3.19
CA CYS A 317 7.65 -31.36 1.73
C CYS A 317 7.05 -32.59 1.03
N LEU A 318 5.90 -32.41 0.39
CA LEU A 318 5.16 -33.55 -0.16
C LEU A 318 5.70 -34.00 -1.52
N ASN A 319 5.84 -33.11 -2.50
CA ASN A 319 6.10 -33.52 -3.89
C ASN A 319 7.55 -33.39 -4.37
N ARG A 320 8.09 -32.17 -4.45
CA ARG A 320 9.44 -31.97 -4.98
C ARG A 320 10.19 -30.85 -4.28
N MET A 321 11.34 -31.22 -3.73
CA MET A 321 12.33 -30.31 -3.18
C MET A 321 13.61 -30.35 -4.01
N GLN A 322 14.13 -29.16 -4.32
CA GLN A 322 15.47 -29.00 -4.88
C GLN A 322 16.20 -27.92 -4.11
N THR A 323 17.34 -28.27 -3.51
CA THR A 323 18.12 -27.33 -2.70
C THR A 323 19.57 -27.33 -3.13
N VAL A 324 20.15 -26.13 -3.24
CA VAL A 324 21.59 -25.93 -3.35
C VAL A 324 22.03 -25.12 -2.14
N GLY A 325 22.79 -25.73 -1.24
CA GLY A 325 23.27 -25.09 -0.02
C GLY A 325 23.15 -25.98 1.22
N LEU A 326 22.81 -25.36 2.35
CA LEU A 326 22.77 -26.03 3.65
C LEU A 326 21.31 -26.22 4.08
N ILE A 327 20.99 -27.42 4.56
CA ILE A 327 19.75 -27.72 5.25
C ILE A 327 20.10 -28.21 6.65
N HIS A 328 19.61 -27.53 7.68
CA HIS A 328 19.88 -27.94 9.05
C HIS A 328 18.94 -29.08 9.47
N THR A 329 17.63 -28.89 9.37
CA THR A 329 16.66 -29.92 9.75
C THR A 329 15.58 -30.08 8.70
N VAL A 330 15.29 -31.33 8.32
CA VAL A 330 14.07 -31.72 7.61
C VAL A 330 13.38 -32.86 8.34
N GLU A 331 12.12 -32.70 8.70
CA GLU A 331 11.35 -33.77 9.33
C GLU A 331 10.90 -34.78 8.27
N GLN A 332 10.13 -34.34 7.26
CA GLN A 332 9.51 -35.24 6.29
C GLN A 332 9.61 -34.75 4.84
N CYS A 333 10.06 -35.65 3.96
CA CYS A 333 10.00 -35.48 2.51
C CYS A 333 9.42 -36.71 1.82
N LEU A 334 8.24 -36.60 1.20
CA LEU A 334 7.47 -37.79 0.78
C LEU A 334 7.81 -38.34 -0.61
N ASN A 335 8.14 -37.49 -1.59
CA ASN A 335 8.23 -37.93 -2.99
C ASN A 335 9.63 -37.81 -3.59
N ARG A 336 10.17 -36.58 -3.68
CA ARG A 336 11.47 -36.35 -4.30
C ARG A 336 12.26 -35.23 -3.63
N MET A 337 13.39 -35.60 -3.05
CA MET A 337 14.42 -34.68 -2.58
C MET A 337 15.63 -34.72 -3.51
N GLN A 338 16.12 -33.54 -3.89
CA GLN A 338 17.41 -33.38 -4.56
C GLN A 338 18.20 -32.28 -3.86
N THR A 339 19.38 -32.62 -3.34
CA THR A 339 20.21 -31.66 -2.59
C THR A 339 21.64 -31.66 -3.11
N VAL A 340 22.20 -30.48 -3.30
CA VAL A 340 23.63 -30.26 -3.49
C VAL A 340 24.13 -29.42 -2.32
N GLY A 341 24.92 -30.02 -1.44
CA GLY A 341 25.45 -29.36 -0.24
C GLY A 341 25.35 -30.23 1.01
N LEU A 342 24.99 -29.62 2.14
CA LEU A 342 25.00 -30.29 3.43
C LEU A 342 23.58 -30.44 3.98
N ILE A 343 23.26 -31.62 4.49
CA ILE A 343 22.07 -31.91 5.28
C ILE A 343 22.54 -32.31 6.68
N HIS A 344 22.17 -31.56 7.71
CA HIS A 344 22.59 -31.88 9.08
C HIS A 344 21.70 -32.97 9.68
N THR A 345 20.38 -32.78 9.70
CA THR A 345 19.42 -33.82 10.09
C THR A 345 18.31 -33.96 9.06
N LEU A 346 17.98 -35.21 8.74
CA LEU A 346 16.79 -35.57 7.98
C LEU A 346 16.16 -36.80 8.63
N GLU A 347 14.94 -36.67 9.14
CA GLU A 347 14.27 -37.76 9.84
C GLU A 347 13.70 -38.75 8.83
N GLN A 348 12.82 -38.31 7.92
CA GLN A 348 12.13 -39.20 7.00
C GLN A 348 12.20 -38.73 5.55
N CYS A 349 12.68 -39.61 4.67
CA CYS A 349 12.49 -39.48 3.24
C CYS A 349 11.81 -40.71 2.66
N LEU A 350 10.59 -40.53 2.14
CA LEU A 350 9.90 -41.55 1.36
C LEU A 350 10.21 -41.36 -0.13
N ASN A 351 10.22 -42.48 -0.86
CA ASN A 351 10.37 -42.57 -2.31
C ASN A 351 11.76 -42.33 -2.91
N ARG A 352 12.24 -41.09 -3.02
CA ARG A 352 13.47 -40.78 -3.76
C ARG A 352 14.27 -39.65 -3.14
N MET A 353 15.48 -39.98 -2.72
CA MET A 353 16.52 -39.05 -2.31
C MET A 353 17.71 -39.08 -3.27
N GLN A 354 18.19 -37.91 -3.67
CA GLN A 354 19.44 -37.73 -4.39
C GLN A 354 20.26 -36.62 -3.73
N THR A 355 21.44 -36.95 -3.22
CA THR A 355 22.30 -35.98 -2.53
C THR A 355 23.71 -35.99 -3.11
N VAL A 356 24.25 -34.80 -3.35
CA VAL A 356 25.68 -34.59 -3.62
C VAL A 356 26.24 -33.72 -2.51
N GLY A 357 27.07 -34.28 -1.65
CA GLY A 357 27.67 -33.58 -0.51
C GLY A 357 27.64 -34.39 0.78
N LEU A 358 27.32 -33.74 1.90
CA LEU A 358 27.41 -34.34 3.24
C LEU A 358 26.02 -34.52 3.84
N ILE A 359 25.76 -35.70 4.39
CA ILE A 359 24.62 -35.98 5.26
C ILE A 359 25.18 -36.31 6.63
N HIS A 360 24.88 -35.50 7.65
CA HIS A 360 25.36 -35.78 9.00
C HIS A 360 24.49 -36.86 9.65
N THR A 361 23.18 -36.67 9.73
CA THR A 361 22.27 -37.66 10.28
C THR A 361 21.08 -37.87 9.35
N LEU A 362 20.79 -39.14 9.04
CA LEU A 362 19.59 -39.56 8.34
C LEU A 362 18.97 -40.75 9.07
N GLU A 363 17.77 -40.59 9.61
CA GLU A 363 17.11 -41.66 10.38
C GLU A 363 16.50 -42.69 9.43
N GLN A 364 15.59 -42.26 8.54
CA GLN A 364 14.85 -43.18 7.69
C GLN A 364 14.81 -42.74 6.23
N CYS A 365 15.24 -43.65 5.35
CA CYS A 365 15.01 -43.53 3.92
C CYS A 365 14.34 -44.77 3.35
N LEU A 366 13.12 -44.59 2.83
CA LEU A 366 12.34 -45.65 2.21
C LEU A 366 12.43 -45.55 0.68
N ASN A 367 12.54 -46.70 0.02
CA ASN A 367 12.55 -46.89 -1.45
C ASN A 367 13.88 -46.69 -2.16
N ARG A 368 14.35 -45.44 -2.36
CA ARG A 368 15.56 -45.17 -3.16
C ARG A 368 16.38 -44.02 -2.60
N MET A 369 17.62 -44.33 -2.24
CA MET A 369 18.66 -43.36 -1.90
C MET A 369 19.80 -43.42 -2.92
N GLN A 370 20.24 -42.26 -3.39
CA GLN A 370 21.47 -42.10 -4.16
C GLN A 370 22.30 -40.96 -3.57
N THR A 371 23.52 -41.26 -3.10
CA THR A 371 24.40 -40.28 -2.47
C THR A 371 25.78 -40.29 -3.10
N VAL A 372 26.32 -39.12 -3.40
CA VAL A 372 27.73 -38.91 -3.73
C VAL A 372 28.33 -38.01 -2.67
N GLY A 373 29.21 -38.55 -1.83
CA GLY A 373 29.87 -37.82 -0.75
C GLY A 373 29.92 -38.58 0.57
N LEU A 374 29.71 -37.87 1.68
CA LEU A 374 29.86 -38.41 3.04
C LEU A 374 28.49 -38.59 3.70
N ILE A 375 28.26 -39.76 4.29
CA ILE A 375 27.16 -40.00 5.23
C ILE A 375 27.80 -40.29 6.59
N HIS A 376 27.59 -39.44 7.60
CA HIS A 376 28.14 -39.68 8.92
C HIS A 376 27.32 -40.74 9.66
N THR A 377 26.00 -40.57 9.71
CA THR A 377 25.07 -41.45 10.43
C THR A 377 23.86 -41.76 9.58
N LEU A 378 23.60 -43.04 9.34
CA LEU A 378 22.38 -43.54 8.70
C LEU A 378 21.79 -44.70 9.50
N GLU A 379 20.61 -44.51 10.08
CA GLU A 379 19.98 -45.54 10.92
C GLU A 379 19.29 -46.59 10.05
N GLN A 380 18.35 -46.21 9.20
CA GLN A 380 17.55 -47.15 8.43
C GLN A 380 17.44 -46.77 6.95
N CYS A 381 17.81 -47.72 6.09
CA CYS A 381 17.51 -47.65 4.67
C CYS A 381 16.80 -48.90 4.17
N LEU A 382 15.60 -48.70 3.62
CA LEU A 382 14.78 -49.75 3.02
C LEU A 382 14.84 -49.72 1.50
N ASN A 383 14.89 -50.91 0.89
CA ASN A 383 14.78 -51.18 -0.55
C ASN A 383 16.06 -50.99 -1.38
N ARG A 384 16.50 -49.75 -1.64
CA ARG A 384 17.66 -49.51 -2.52
C ARG A 384 18.51 -48.33 -2.05
N MET A 385 19.77 -48.63 -1.75
CA MET A 385 20.82 -47.64 -1.48
C MET A 385 21.92 -47.73 -2.54
N GLN A 386 22.33 -46.58 -3.07
CA GLN A 386 23.52 -46.44 -3.89
C GLN A 386 24.37 -45.29 -3.37
N THR A 387 25.61 -45.57 -2.95
CA THR A 387 26.51 -44.56 -2.40
C THR A 387 27.87 -44.60 -3.11
N VAL A 388 28.37 -43.43 -3.48
CA VAL A 388 29.76 -43.22 -3.91
C VAL A 388 30.42 -42.29 -2.90
N GLY A 389 31.34 -42.82 -2.09
CA GLY A 389 32.01 -42.07 -1.03
C GLY A 389 32.10 -42.84 0.28
N LEU A 390 32.01 -42.14 1.42
CA LEU A 390 32.24 -42.72 2.74
C LEU A 390 30.96 -42.73 3.57
N ILE A 391 30.71 -43.86 4.24
CA ILE A 391 29.67 -44.01 5.25
C ILE A 391 30.37 -44.30 6.59
N HIS A 392 30.22 -43.42 7.58
CA HIS A 392 30.87 -43.62 8.87
C HIS A 392 30.11 -44.63 9.72
N THR A 393 28.81 -44.44 9.93
CA THR A 393 27.95 -45.43 10.60
C THR A 393 26.69 -45.74 9.79
N LEU A 394 26.39 -47.03 9.67
CA LEU A 394 25.16 -47.55 9.09
C LEU A 394 24.58 -48.66 9.98
N GLU A 395 23.42 -48.42 10.59
CA GLU A 395 22.82 -49.40 11.50
C GLU A 395 22.09 -50.50 10.71
N GLN A 396 21.10 -50.14 9.90
CA GLN A 396 20.25 -51.10 9.21
C GLN A 396 20.06 -50.78 7.73
N CYS A 397 20.34 -51.77 6.88
CA CYS A 397 19.95 -51.74 5.47
C CYS A 397 19.21 -53.03 5.08
N LEU A 398 18.03 -52.87 4.48
CA LEU A 398 17.20 -53.97 3.98
C LEU A 398 17.13 -53.96 2.44
N ASN A 399 17.22 -55.15 1.83
CA ASN A 399 17.07 -55.43 0.40
C ASN A 399 18.33 -55.26 -0.48
N ARG A 400 18.69 -54.04 -0.91
CA ARG A 400 19.80 -53.83 -1.85
C ARG A 400 20.66 -52.62 -1.48
N MET A 401 21.94 -52.88 -1.28
CA MET A 401 22.98 -51.87 -1.08
C MET A 401 24.07 -52.00 -2.14
N GLN A 402 24.46 -50.88 -2.75
CA GLN A 402 25.64 -50.76 -3.60
C GLN A 402 26.50 -49.59 -3.13
N THR A 403 27.74 -49.85 -2.74
CA THR A 403 28.65 -48.81 -2.25
C THR A 403 29.98 -48.88 -2.99
N VAL A 404 30.41 -47.75 -3.56
CA VAL A 404 31.75 -47.55 -4.10
C VAL A 404 32.49 -46.61 -3.15
N GLY A 405 33.36 -47.16 -2.31
CA GLY A 405 34.05 -46.43 -1.25
C GLY A 405 34.15 -47.22 0.05
N LEU A 406 34.13 -46.53 1.19
CA LEU A 406 34.37 -47.12 2.51
C LEU A 406 33.13 -47.05 3.40
N ILE A 407 32.85 -48.12 4.14
CA ILE A 407 31.91 -48.15 5.25
C ILE A 407 32.71 -48.44 6.52
N HIS A 408 32.71 -47.55 7.51
CA HIS A 408 33.52 -47.72 8.72
C HIS A 408 32.83 -48.61 9.75
N THR A 409 31.55 -48.39 10.04
CA THR A 409 30.73 -49.31 10.83
C THR A 409 29.43 -49.68 10.11
N LEU A 410 29.10 -50.96 10.16
CA LEU A 410 27.86 -51.54 9.64
C LEU A 410 27.34 -52.56 10.66
N GLU A 411 26.14 -52.36 11.20
CA GLU A 411 25.58 -53.31 12.17
C GLU A 411 24.79 -54.43 11.51
N GLN A 412 23.83 -54.10 10.64
CA GLN A 412 22.94 -55.08 10.02
C GLN A 412 22.67 -54.78 8.53
N CYS A 413 22.90 -55.79 7.69
CA CYS A 413 22.49 -55.78 6.28
C CYS A 413 21.73 -57.05 5.94
N LEU A 414 20.44 -56.94 5.69
CA LEU A 414 19.54 -58.05 5.40
C LEU A 414 19.24 -58.07 3.89
N ASN A 415 19.77 -59.09 3.19
CA ASN A 415 19.66 -59.42 1.76
C ASN A 415 20.95 -59.22 0.93
N ARG A 416 21.04 -58.21 0.06
CA ARG A 416 22.14 -58.09 -0.94
C ARG A 416 22.99 -56.84 -0.75
N MET A 417 24.29 -57.04 -0.54
CA MET A 417 25.32 -56.00 -0.52
C MET A 417 26.32 -56.20 -1.66
N GLN A 418 26.67 -55.12 -2.36
CA GLN A 418 27.80 -55.07 -3.30
C GLN A 418 28.69 -53.89 -2.94
N THR A 419 29.93 -54.16 -2.52
CA THR A 419 30.95 -53.16 -2.21
C THR A 419 32.08 -53.23 -3.23
N ALA A 420 32.45 -52.10 -3.81
CA ALA A 420 33.66 -51.96 -4.63
C ALA A 420 34.66 -51.08 -3.87
N CYS A 421 35.63 -51.73 -3.23
CA CYS A 421 36.68 -51.05 -2.47
C CYS A 421 37.74 -50.46 -3.40
N VAL A 422 38.07 -49.17 -3.22
CA VAL A 422 39.34 -48.60 -3.72
C VAL A 422 40.33 -48.73 -2.57
N ALA A 423 41.33 -49.60 -2.70
CA ALA A 423 42.35 -49.80 -1.69
C ALA A 423 43.16 -48.50 -1.46
N PRO A 424 43.52 -48.14 -0.21
CA PRO A 424 44.53 -47.12 0.00
C PRO A 424 45.86 -47.64 -0.56
N SER A 425 46.45 -46.89 -1.49
CA SER A 425 47.87 -47.05 -1.81
C SER A 425 48.64 -46.60 -0.56
N GLY A 426 49.49 -47.49 -0.03
CA GLY A 426 50.16 -47.33 1.25
C GLY A 426 51.14 -46.17 1.36
#